data_AF-A0AAD6ZIT3-F1
#
_entry.id   AF-A0AAD6ZIT3-F1
#
_cell.length_a   1.000
_cell.length_b   1.000
_cell.length_c   1.000
_cell.angle_alpha   90.00
_cell.angle_beta   90.00
_cell.angle_gamma   90.00
#
_symmetry.space_group_name_H-M   'P 1'
#
loop_
_entity.id
_entity.type
_entity.pdbx_description
1 polymer ?
#
loop_
_entity_poly.entity_id
_entity_poly.type
_entity_poly.pdbx_seq_one_letter_code
_entity_poly.pdbx_strand_id
1 'polypeptide(L)'
;MIVTLPFDYSITKPFPRKYGFFLLAFAILSTAAFVTINVFLVGYDVISITTTHFNSAPGLGSKIWRSGGGGTFGCAPYKFQLGDIFRTTISAFSYSIFDVQSGLDANGTPIEGEFLYANEDLSTCDVHQYEISVKPGDRLITATASIKCPGPPGRQGFQALTSWSYSNHAMRIGSLVFPANSLARAIQEGMANISAEAYADIYNKLYTTVEGIPQHVYKVVAEGQPSCDSSPPSPCVVPNFTWYNAIGNTDLNILPNASSIAADEGNLYNVINVFYAAVRLDLGHWTPDNIFTNTTSFKRLIRDTDSTNTTFRDVATSKGMAYVNSTHPPPRRAAIQIPYTCNVMRRKPIGSFVVSVLSATLSMFLGTWGVIVTVLSFIVRKNPGANTCDSDTRNERSWKDEQRMNSLPLMSYM
;
A
#
# COMPACT_ATOMS: atom_id res chain seq x y z
N MET A 1 -2.02 -3.71 54.68
CA MET A 1 -2.37 -2.59 55.58
C MET A 1 -3.72 -2.05 55.12
N ILE A 2 -4.80 -2.49 55.75
CA ILE A 2 -6.18 -2.10 55.40
C ILE A 2 -6.48 -0.82 56.17
N VAL A 3 -6.55 0.30 55.45
CA VAL A 3 -6.98 1.58 56.04
C VAL A 3 -8.51 1.57 56.04
N THR A 4 -9.12 1.21 57.18
CA THR A 4 -10.55 1.42 57.42
C THR A 4 -10.76 2.88 57.80
N LEU A 5 -11.23 3.70 56.86
CA LEU A 5 -11.75 5.03 57.18
C LEU A 5 -13.20 4.85 57.68
N PRO A 6 -13.51 5.15 58.95
CA PRO A 6 -14.90 5.20 59.42
C PRO A 6 -15.58 6.42 58.80
N PHE A 7 -16.35 6.21 57.73
CA PHE A 7 -17.27 7.20 57.20
C PHE A 7 -18.58 7.09 57.98
N ASP A 8 -18.67 7.79 59.11
CA ASP A 8 -19.97 8.03 59.75
C ASP A 8 -20.51 9.38 59.28
N TYR A 9 -21.62 9.37 58.54
CA TYR A 9 -22.37 10.58 58.23
C TYR A 9 -23.87 10.31 58.19
N SER A 10 -24.49 10.26 59.36
CA SER A 10 -25.94 10.30 59.48
C SER A 10 -26.46 11.75 59.41
N ILE A 11 -26.47 12.38 58.23
CA ILE A 11 -27.37 13.51 57.99
C ILE A 11 -28.64 12.98 57.34
N THR A 12 -29.60 12.61 58.18
CA THR A 12 -30.94 12.17 57.80
C THR A 12 -31.93 13.34 57.79
N LYS A 13 -31.57 14.49 57.21
CA LYS A 13 -32.59 15.48 56.83
C LYS A 13 -32.96 15.20 55.37
N PRO A 14 -34.21 14.81 55.06
CA PRO A 14 -34.61 14.57 53.68
C PRO A 14 -34.40 15.85 52.87
N PHE A 15 -33.75 15.72 51.70
CA PHE A 15 -33.53 16.86 50.82
C PHE A 15 -34.88 17.53 50.51
N PRO A 16 -34.95 18.87 50.49
CA PRO A 16 -36.17 19.57 50.12
C PRO A 16 -36.63 19.07 48.74
N ARG A 17 -37.91 18.74 48.60
CA ARG A 17 -38.51 18.10 47.41
C ARG A 17 -38.13 18.78 46.08
N LYS A 18 -37.86 20.10 46.10
CA LYS A 18 -37.41 20.89 44.95
C LYS A 18 -36.03 20.47 44.41
N TYR A 19 -35.09 20.08 45.27
CA TYR A 19 -33.75 19.63 44.85
C TYR A 19 -33.77 18.21 44.28
N GLY A 20 -34.70 17.36 44.72
CA GLY A 20 -34.85 15.99 44.20
C GLY A 20 -35.17 15.95 42.71
N PHE A 21 -36.10 16.80 42.24
CA PHE A 21 -36.44 16.89 40.82
C PHE A 21 -35.28 17.41 39.97
N PHE A 22 -34.52 18.38 40.47
CA PHE A 22 -33.34 18.90 39.79
C PHE A 22 -32.26 17.83 39.64
N LEU A 23 -31.96 17.09 40.71
CA LEU A 23 -30.98 16.00 40.68
C LEU A 23 -31.37 14.87 39.74
N LEU A 24 -32.67 14.52 39.70
CA LEU A 24 -33.19 13.52 38.77
C LEU A 24 -33.09 13.98 37.31
N ALA A 25 -33.49 15.22 37.02
CA ALA A 25 -33.36 15.79 35.68
C ALA A 25 -31.89 15.87 35.24
N PHE A 26 -30.99 16.31 36.13
CA PHE A 26 -29.56 16.32 35.89
C PHE A 26 -29.03 14.91 35.62
N ALA A 27 -29.46 13.91 36.38
CA ALA A 27 -29.01 12.53 36.20
C ALA A 27 -29.40 11.96 34.82
N ILE A 28 -30.64 12.20 34.38
CA ILE A 28 -31.12 11.74 33.07
C ILE A 28 -30.38 12.45 31.94
N LEU A 29 -30.27 13.79 32.00
CA LEU A 29 -29.63 14.59 30.96
C LEU A 29 -28.13 14.30 30.84
N SER A 30 -27.43 14.21 31.98
CA SER A 30 -25.99 13.88 31.99
C SER A 30 -25.74 12.46 31.49
N THR A 31 -26.58 11.49 31.85
CA THR A 31 -26.46 10.11 31.33
C THR A 31 -26.65 10.09 29.81
N ALA A 32 -27.70 10.73 29.28
CA ALA A 32 -27.95 10.79 27.83
C ALA A 32 -26.79 11.49 27.07
N ALA A 33 -26.26 12.58 27.63
CA ALA A 33 -25.11 13.27 27.07
C ALA A 33 -23.85 12.39 27.08
N PHE A 34 -23.53 11.73 28.20
CA PHE A 34 -22.38 10.84 28.30
C PHE A 34 -22.51 9.62 27.41
N VAL A 35 -23.69 9.01 27.28
CA VAL A 35 -23.91 7.91 26.32
C VAL A 35 -23.59 8.39 24.91
N THR A 36 -24.13 9.54 24.50
CA THR A 36 -23.89 10.10 23.16
C THR A 36 -22.40 10.32 22.93
N ILE A 37 -21.71 10.97 23.87
CA ILE A 37 -20.26 11.23 23.81
C ILE A 37 -19.45 9.93 23.76
N ASN A 38 -19.76 8.95 24.61
CA ASN A 38 -19.02 7.69 24.70
C ASN A 38 -19.25 6.77 23.51
N VAL A 39 -20.40 6.85 22.83
CA VAL A 39 -20.62 6.16 21.55
C VAL A 39 -19.63 6.65 20.50
N PHE A 40 -19.35 7.95 20.47
CA PHE A 40 -18.35 8.52 19.56
C PHE A 40 -16.91 8.21 20.00
N LEU A 41 -16.59 8.34 21.29
CA LEU A 41 -15.22 8.18 21.81
C LEU A 41 -14.76 6.71 21.88
N VAL A 42 -15.62 5.80 22.33
CA VAL A 42 -15.22 4.43 22.72
C VAL A 42 -15.90 3.35 21.85
N GLY A 43 -16.92 3.73 21.08
CA GLY A 43 -17.71 2.82 20.24
C GLY A 43 -16.99 2.32 18.99
N TYR A 44 -15.87 2.94 18.63
CA TYR A 44 -15.05 2.58 17.48
C TYR A 44 -13.72 1.99 17.94
N ASP A 45 -13.22 1.04 17.15
CA ASP A 45 -11.90 0.47 17.30
C ASP A 45 -11.06 0.74 16.05
N VAL A 46 -9.76 0.90 16.22
CA VAL A 46 -8.83 1.13 15.12
C VAL A 46 -8.24 -0.21 14.73
N ILE A 47 -8.64 -0.72 13.57
CA ILE A 47 -8.12 -1.98 13.03
C ILE A 47 -7.20 -1.70 11.85
N SER A 48 -6.10 -2.45 11.77
CA SER A 48 -5.24 -2.47 10.59
C SER A 48 -5.82 -3.42 9.54
N ILE A 49 -6.18 -2.91 8.37
CA ILE A 49 -6.56 -3.71 7.21
C ILE A 49 -5.48 -3.63 6.14
N THR A 50 -5.25 -4.72 5.42
CA THR A 50 -4.37 -4.73 4.25
C THR A 50 -5.19 -4.44 3.00
N THR A 51 -4.83 -3.42 2.22
CA THR A 51 -5.46 -3.08 0.93
C THR A 51 -4.41 -2.80 -0.12
N THR A 52 -4.70 -3.11 -1.38
CA THR A 52 -3.84 -2.78 -2.54
C THR A 52 -3.96 -1.33 -2.99
N HIS A 53 -4.93 -0.59 -2.45
CA HIS A 53 -5.21 0.79 -2.81
C HIS A 53 -4.87 1.72 -1.65
N PHE A 54 -3.77 2.48 -1.79
CA PHE A 54 -3.34 3.44 -0.78
C PHE A 54 -4.38 4.56 -0.52
N ASN A 55 -5.10 4.95 -1.57
CA ASN A 55 -6.14 5.99 -1.50
C ASN A 55 -7.53 5.42 -1.20
N SER A 56 -7.66 4.17 -0.74
CA SER A 56 -8.95 3.66 -0.24
C SER A 56 -9.45 4.60 0.85
N ALA A 57 -10.42 5.46 0.48
CA ALA A 57 -10.90 6.51 1.36
C ALA A 57 -11.41 5.87 2.65
N PRO A 58 -10.87 6.26 3.82
CA PRO A 58 -11.43 5.78 5.06
C PRO A 58 -12.88 6.29 5.14
N GLY A 59 -13.81 5.41 5.55
CA GLY A 59 -15.24 5.70 5.52
C GLY A 59 -15.64 6.97 6.28
N LEU A 60 -16.91 7.37 6.16
CA LEU A 60 -17.46 8.65 6.64
C LEU A 60 -17.04 9.06 8.06
N GLY A 61 -16.86 8.09 8.97
CA GLY A 61 -16.40 8.33 10.35
C GLY A 61 -15.01 8.96 10.47
N SER A 62 -14.12 8.76 9.48
CA SER A 62 -12.76 9.31 9.50
C SER A 62 -12.67 10.82 9.33
N LYS A 63 -13.70 11.46 8.75
CA LYS A 63 -13.70 12.92 8.52
C LYS A 63 -13.85 13.71 9.82
N ILE A 64 -14.59 13.18 10.79
CA ILE A 64 -14.87 13.84 12.07
C ILE A 64 -13.61 13.91 12.95
N TRP A 65 -12.76 12.88 12.88
CA TRP A 65 -11.55 12.76 13.72
C TRP A 65 -10.28 13.30 13.07
N ARG A 66 -10.40 13.94 11.90
CA ARG A 66 -9.24 14.41 11.11
C ARG A 66 -8.73 15.81 11.50
N SER A 67 -9.23 16.38 12.60
CA SER A 67 -8.88 17.72 13.07
C SER A 67 -7.68 17.68 14.02
N GLY A 68 -6.46 17.72 13.46
CA GLY A 68 -5.24 17.92 14.22
C GLY A 68 -4.07 17.22 13.54
N GLY A 69 -3.23 18.01 12.85
CA GLY A 69 -2.26 17.51 11.89
C GLY A 69 -1.29 16.45 12.43
N GLY A 70 -1.04 15.44 11.61
CA GLY A 70 0.08 14.52 11.77
C GLY A 70 -0.28 13.18 12.43
N GLY A 71 -0.75 12.23 11.62
CA GLY A 71 -0.53 10.80 11.89
C GLY A 71 -1.67 10.09 12.62
N THR A 72 -2.24 9.09 11.93
CA THR A 72 -2.60 7.73 12.41
C THR A 72 -3.76 7.13 11.61
N PHE A 73 -4.59 7.95 10.97
CA PHE A 73 -5.72 7.49 10.15
C PHE A 73 -5.43 7.58 8.66
N GLY A 74 -5.23 6.42 8.04
CA GLY A 74 -4.86 6.28 6.63
C GLY A 74 -4.00 5.05 6.38
N CYS A 75 -3.59 4.88 5.13
CA CYS A 75 -2.61 3.88 4.73
C CYS A 75 -1.20 4.36 5.07
N ALA A 76 -0.42 3.50 5.73
CA ALA A 76 1.01 3.75 5.90
C ALA A 76 1.73 3.47 4.57
N PRO A 77 2.73 4.29 4.19
CA PRO A 77 3.57 3.98 3.03
C PRO A 77 4.31 2.66 3.26
N TYR A 78 4.51 1.90 2.20
CA TYR A 78 5.29 0.67 2.26
C TYR A 78 6.77 1.01 2.24
N LYS A 79 7.55 0.31 3.04
CA LYS A 79 8.99 0.49 3.15
C LYS A 79 9.69 -0.58 2.33
N PHE A 80 10.32 -0.17 1.25
CA PHE A 80 11.11 -1.05 0.39
C PHE A 80 12.56 -1.10 0.84
N GLN A 81 13.17 -2.27 0.74
CA GLN A 81 14.59 -2.53 0.98
C GLN A 81 15.29 -3.00 -0.30
N LEU A 82 16.63 -2.94 -0.30
CA LEU A 82 17.44 -3.52 -1.37
C LEU A 82 17.17 -5.04 -1.47
N GLY A 83 16.98 -5.53 -2.69
CA GLY A 83 16.62 -6.92 -2.98
C GLY A 83 15.12 -7.21 -2.95
N ASP A 84 14.28 -6.26 -2.52
CA ASP A 84 12.83 -6.43 -2.60
C ASP A 84 12.37 -6.54 -4.05
N ILE A 85 11.44 -7.44 -4.29
CA ILE A 85 10.84 -7.67 -5.60
C ILE A 85 9.41 -7.13 -5.60
N PHE A 86 9.05 -6.38 -6.63
CA PHE A 86 7.71 -5.85 -6.80
C PHE A 86 7.18 -6.08 -8.22
N ARG A 87 5.87 -5.90 -8.37
CA ARG A 87 5.17 -5.90 -9.67
C ARG A 87 4.37 -4.62 -9.80
N THR A 88 4.10 -4.21 -11.03
CA THR A 88 3.22 -3.07 -11.30
C THR A 88 1.76 -3.53 -11.35
N THR A 89 0.83 -2.58 -11.41
CA THR A 89 -0.59 -2.85 -11.67
C THR A 89 -0.87 -3.48 -13.04
N ILE A 90 0.06 -3.33 -14.00
CA ILE A 90 -0.01 -4.00 -15.31
C ILE A 90 0.58 -5.42 -15.18
N SER A 91 1.61 -5.58 -14.35
CA SER A 91 2.19 -6.87 -13.93
C SER A 91 2.73 -7.71 -15.09
N ALA A 92 3.26 -7.08 -16.15
CA ALA A 92 3.93 -7.82 -17.22
C ALA A 92 5.29 -8.35 -16.77
N PHE A 93 5.99 -7.59 -15.92
CA PHE A 93 7.30 -7.94 -15.39
C PHE A 93 7.35 -7.95 -13.86
N SER A 94 8.42 -8.55 -13.33
CA SER A 94 8.81 -8.45 -11.91
C SER A 94 10.11 -7.65 -11.82
N TYR A 95 10.16 -6.70 -10.91
CA TYR A 95 11.25 -5.76 -10.74
C TYR A 95 11.93 -6.02 -9.41
N SER A 96 13.26 -6.18 -9.41
CA SER A 96 14.07 -6.31 -8.20
C SER A 96 14.80 -5.00 -7.93
N ILE A 97 14.60 -4.41 -6.75
CA ILE A 97 15.31 -3.18 -6.37
C ILE A 97 16.76 -3.53 -6.08
N PHE A 98 17.70 -2.86 -6.75
CA PHE A 98 19.13 -3.10 -6.56
C PHE A 98 19.91 -1.87 -6.11
N ASP A 99 19.32 -0.68 -6.25
CA ASP A 99 19.91 0.58 -5.80
C ASP A 99 18.81 1.53 -5.33
N VAL A 100 19.09 2.30 -4.28
CA VAL A 100 18.23 3.36 -3.77
C VAL A 100 19.07 4.62 -3.81
N GLN A 101 18.63 5.63 -4.57
CA GLN A 101 19.40 6.86 -4.72
C GLN A 101 19.49 7.53 -3.35
N SER A 102 20.69 7.53 -2.78
CA SER A 102 20.97 8.12 -1.47
C SER A 102 20.62 9.61 -1.51
N GLY A 103 19.47 9.94 -0.96
CA GLY A 103 19.17 11.31 -0.55
C GLY A 103 20.02 11.68 0.65
N LEU A 104 20.46 12.93 0.71
CA LEU A 104 21.05 13.48 1.92
C LEU A 104 19.92 13.83 2.89
N ASP A 105 20.06 13.47 4.16
CA ASP A 105 19.18 13.97 5.21
C ASP A 105 19.36 15.49 5.42
N ALA A 106 18.58 16.07 6.34
CA ALA A 106 18.70 17.49 6.70
C ALA A 106 20.09 17.88 7.23
N ASN A 107 20.91 16.91 7.64
CA ASN A 107 22.25 17.08 8.17
C ASN A 107 23.35 16.70 7.16
N GLY A 108 22.99 16.39 5.90
CA GLY A 108 23.95 15.98 4.88
C GLY A 108 24.46 14.55 5.00
N THR A 109 23.85 13.69 5.83
CA THR A 109 24.19 12.27 5.90
C THR A 109 23.43 11.49 4.82
N PRO A 110 24.10 10.57 4.09
CA PRO A 110 23.42 9.71 3.13
C PRO A 110 22.48 8.76 3.89
N ILE A 111 21.18 8.83 3.56
CA ILE A 111 20.21 7.85 4.05
C ILE A 111 20.31 6.66 3.10
N GLU A 112 20.88 5.55 3.58
CA GLU A 112 21.09 4.34 2.78
C GLU A 112 20.04 3.25 3.08
N GLY A 113 19.62 2.55 2.03
CA GLY A 113 19.07 1.19 2.14
C GLY A 113 17.54 1.04 2.20
N GLU A 114 16.78 2.12 2.27
CA GLU A 114 15.31 2.06 2.30
C GLU A 114 14.62 3.27 1.68
N PHE A 115 13.48 3.06 1.02
CA PHE A 115 12.61 4.16 0.59
C PHE A 115 11.14 3.87 0.91
N LEU A 116 10.37 4.94 1.11
CA LEU A 116 8.95 4.88 1.42
C LEU A 116 8.14 5.10 0.14
N TYR A 117 7.23 4.17 -0.17
CA TYR A 117 6.37 4.23 -1.35
C TYR A 117 4.89 4.34 -0.96
N ALA A 118 4.20 5.30 -1.58
CA ALA A 118 2.83 5.68 -1.24
C ALA A 118 1.89 5.67 -2.47
N ASN A 119 1.96 4.62 -3.30
CA ASN A 119 1.16 4.47 -4.53
C ASN A 119 1.37 5.66 -5.49
N GLU A 120 2.63 6.08 -5.63
CA GLU A 120 3.05 7.09 -6.58
C GLU A 120 3.03 6.52 -7.99
N ASP A 121 2.74 7.36 -8.98
CA ASP A 121 2.75 6.92 -10.38
C ASP A 121 4.19 6.64 -10.84
N LEU A 122 4.39 5.52 -11.52
CA LEU A 122 5.69 5.11 -12.06
C LEU A 122 5.99 5.73 -13.44
N SER A 123 5.11 6.63 -13.92
CA SER A 123 5.27 7.36 -15.18
C SER A 123 6.46 8.34 -15.21
N THR A 124 7.23 8.47 -14.13
CA THR A 124 8.53 9.17 -14.11
C THR A 124 9.72 8.22 -14.25
N CYS A 125 9.52 6.91 -14.07
CA CYS A 125 10.56 5.89 -14.14
C CYS A 125 10.87 5.52 -15.58
N ASP A 126 12.11 5.64 -16.05
CA ASP A 126 12.46 5.21 -17.40
C ASP A 126 13.56 4.15 -17.39
N VAL A 127 13.72 3.45 -18.51
CA VAL A 127 14.82 2.50 -18.69
C VAL A 127 16.12 3.28 -18.80
N HIS A 128 17.08 2.95 -17.94
CA HIS A 128 18.39 3.60 -17.89
C HIS A 128 19.45 2.83 -18.69
N GLN A 129 19.41 1.51 -18.63
CA GLN A 129 20.32 0.62 -19.35
C GLN A 129 19.58 -0.65 -19.71
N TYR A 130 19.95 -1.25 -20.84
CA TYR A 130 19.46 -2.55 -21.24
C TYR A 130 20.61 -3.44 -21.68
N GLU A 131 20.42 -4.74 -21.52
CA GLU A 131 21.32 -5.78 -21.96
C GLU A 131 20.48 -6.89 -22.61
N ILE A 132 20.97 -7.43 -23.71
CA ILE A 132 20.45 -8.65 -24.31
C ILE A 132 21.56 -9.67 -24.38
N SER A 133 21.29 -10.87 -23.88
CA SER A 133 22.17 -12.01 -23.99
C SER A 133 21.47 -13.14 -24.72
N VAL A 134 22.10 -13.62 -25.79
CA VAL A 134 21.65 -14.80 -26.53
C VAL A 134 22.63 -15.93 -26.29
N LYS A 135 22.12 -17.07 -25.88
CA LYS A 135 22.85 -18.33 -25.73
C LYS A 135 22.27 -19.34 -26.71
N PRO A 136 22.86 -19.48 -27.91
CA PRO A 136 22.34 -20.33 -28.97
C PRO A 136 22.31 -21.80 -28.57
N GLY A 137 23.33 -22.28 -27.85
CA GLY A 137 23.41 -23.65 -27.34
C GLY A 137 22.28 -23.98 -26.35
N ASP A 138 21.96 -23.05 -25.46
CA ASP A 138 20.88 -23.18 -24.47
C ASP A 138 19.49 -22.88 -25.07
N ARG A 139 19.47 -22.45 -26.34
CA ARG A 139 18.28 -21.96 -27.04
C ARG A 139 17.55 -20.87 -26.27
N LEU A 140 18.31 -19.95 -25.66
CA LEU A 140 17.80 -18.98 -24.70
C LEU A 140 18.19 -17.56 -25.13
N ILE A 141 17.18 -16.69 -25.23
CA ILE A 141 17.36 -15.24 -25.29
C ILE A 141 16.96 -14.68 -23.94
N THR A 142 17.82 -13.86 -23.34
CA THR A 142 17.54 -13.14 -22.10
C THR A 142 17.71 -11.65 -22.38
N ALA A 143 16.70 -10.85 -22.04
CA ALA A 143 16.76 -9.40 -22.09
C ALA A 143 16.60 -8.87 -20.66
N THR A 144 17.49 -7.98 -20.25
CA THR A 144 17.51 -7.36 -18.92
C THR A 144 17.50 -5.85 -19.08
N ALA A 145 16.72 -5.17 -18.24
CA ALA A 145 16.63 -3.72 -18.23
C ALA A 145 16.77 -3.21 -16.80
N SER A 146 17.67 -2.25 -16.63
CA SER A 146 17.76 -1.42 -15.44
C SER A 146 16.86 -0.20 -15.64
N ILE A 147 15.99 0.05 -14.69
CA ILE A 147 15.09 1.20 -14.67
C ILE A 147 15.54 2.17 -13.58
N LYS A 148 15.44 3.47 -13.87
CA LYS A 148 15.73 4.54 -12.93
C LYS A 148 14.46 5.34 -12.66
N CYS A 149 14.04 5.33 -11.40
CA CYS A 149 12.89 6.06 -10.90
C CYS A 149 13.37 7.28 -10.13
N PRO A 150 13.28 8.50 -10.69
CA PRO A 150 13.52 9.70 -9.90
C PRO A 150 12.39 9.86 -8.88
N GLY A 151 12.76 10.06 -7.61
CA GLY A 151 11.80 10.38 -6.57
C GLY A 151 11.21 11.78 -6.78
N PRO A 152 9.99 12.06 -6.29
CA PRO A 152 9.48 13.42 -6.28
C PRO A 152 10.38 14.34 -5.44
N PRO A 153 10.33 15.68 -5.61
CA PRO A 153 11.17 16.61 -4.87
C PRO A 153 11.12 16.36 -3.35
N GLY A 154 12.27 16.11 -2.75
CA GLY A 154 12.39 15.80 -1.31
C GLY A 154 12.15 14.32 -0.94
N ARG A 155 11.98 13.42 -1.92
CA ARG A 155 11.99 11.96 -1.72
C ARG A 155 13.09 11.31 -2.54
N GLN A 156 13.58 10.18 -2.05
CA GLN A 156 14.61 9.40 -2.71
C GLN A 156 14.05 8.69 -3.94
N GLY A 157 14.86 8.62 -5.00
CA GLY A 157 14.60 7.75 -6.14
C GLY A 157 15.12 6.34 -5.88
N PHE A 158 14.84 5.42 -6.81
CA PHE A 158 15.38 4.06 -6.76
C PHE A 158 15.74 3.57 -8.17
N GLN A 159 16.50 2.49 -8.23
CA GLN A 159 16.72 1.73 -9.45
C GLN A 159 16.30 0.28 -9.25
N ALA A 160 15.73 -0.30 -10.30
CA ALA A 160 15.25 -1.67 -10.27
C ALA A 160 15.66 -2.41 -11.55
N LEU A 161 15.85 -3.72 -11.43
CA LEU A 161 16.21 -4.59 -12.54
C LEU A 161 15.01 -5.45 -12.89
N THR A 162 14.71 -5.54 -14.19
CA THR A 162 13.76 -6.51 -14.73
C THR A 162 14.44 -7.38 -15.76
N SER A 163 13.95 -8.61 -15.91
CA SER A 163 14.44 -9.57 -16.87
C SER A 163 13.30 -10.29 -17.56
N TRP A 164 13.48 -10.56 -18.84
CA TRP A 164 12.61 -11.43 -19.61
C TRP A 164 13.46 -12.45 -20.35
N SER A 165 12.92 -13.66 -20.53
CA SER A 165 13.61 -14.68 -21.30
C SER A 165 12.67 -15.46 -22.20
N TYR A 166 13.20 -15.90 -23.33
CA TYR A 166 12.53 -16.75 -24.30
C TYR A 166 13.39 -17.96 -24.59
N SER A 167 12.75 -19.12 -24.56
CA SER A 167 13.33 -20.37 -25.05
C SER A 167 12.43 -20.98 -26.10
N ASN A 168 13.04 -21.55 -27.14
CA ASN A 168 12.31 -22.32 -28.16
C ASN A 168 11.78 -23.65 -27.57
N HIS A 169 12.38 -24.14 -26.48
CA HIS A 169 11.80 -25.28 -25.79
C HIS A 169 10.48 -24.90 -25.12
N ALA A 170 9.49 -25.78 -25.26
CA ALA A 170 8.25 -25.72 -24.49
C ALA A 170 8.56 -25.93 -23.01
N MET A 171 9.07 -24.89 -22.36
CA MET A 171 9.27 -24.87 -20.93
C MET A 171 7.88 -24.82 -20.30
N ARG A 172 7.43 -25.93 -19.72
CA ARG A 172 6.27 -25.99 -18.81
C ARG A 172 6.59 -25.30 -17.47
N ILE A 173 7.24 -24.15 -17.50
CA ILE A 173 7.28 -23.26 -16.34
C ILE A 173 5.86 -22.74 -16.21
N GLY A 174 5.29 -22.79 -15.00
CA GLY A 174 3.92 -22.36 -14.73
C GLY A 174 3.63 -21.03 -15.40
N SER A 175 3.02 -21.09 -16.58
CA SER A 175 2.73 -19.92 -17.39
C SER A 175 1.88 -19.03 -16.52
N LEU A 176 2.32 -17.80 -16.29
CA LEU A 176 1.45 -16.77 -15.73
C LEU A 176 0.25 -16.69 -16.67
N VAL A 177 -0.86 -17.30 -16.26
CA VAL A 177 -2.08 -17.33 -17.08
C VAL A 177 -2.69 -15.95 -16.97
N PHE A 178 -2.29 -15.08 -17.89
CA PHE A 178 -2.88 -13.78 -18.04
C PHE A 178 -4.25 -13.90 -18.74
N PRO A 179 -5.25 -13.08 -18.34
CA PRO A 179 -6.50 -13.01 -19.07
C PRO A 179 -6.25 -12.75 -20.56
N ALA A 180 -7.05 -13.35 -21.44
CA ALA A 180 -6.89 -13.20 -22.89
C ALA A 180 -6.81 -11.73 -23.33
N ASN A 181 -7.61 -10.86 -22.71
CA ASN A 181 -7.70 -9.45 -23.06
C ASN A 181 -6.86 -8.55 -22.14
N SER A 182 -5.73 -9.03 -21.61
CA SER A 182 -4.86 -8.25 -20.73
C SER A 182 -3.61 -7.75 -21.44
N LEU A 183 -3.14 -6.55 -21.06
CA LEU A 183 -1.93 -5.96 -21.64
C LEU A 183 -0.70 -6.83 -21.39
N ALA A 184 -0.56 -7.39 -20.19
CA ALA A 184 0.57 -8.26 -19.85
C ALA A 184 0.68 -9.46 -20.81
N ARG A 185 -0.46 -10.05 -21.20
CA ARG A 185 -0.47 -11.12 -22.21
C ARG A 185 0.01 -10.63 -23.57
N ALA A 186 -0.50 -9.49 -24.04
CA ALA A 186 -0.11 -8.93 -25.33
C ALA A 186 1.38 -8.55 -25.36
N ILE A 187 1.93 -8.06 -24.25
CA ILE A 187 3.37 -7.83 -24.07
C ILE A 187 4.13 -9.15 -24.21
N GLN A 188 3.71 -10.21 -23.49
CA GLN A 188 4.40 -11.49 -23.53
C GLN A 188 4.34 -12.19 -24.89
N GLU A 189 3.17 -12.20 -25.54
CA GLU A 189 3.01 -12.77 -26.88
C GLU A 189 3.83 -11.99 -27.91
N GLY A 190 3.82 -10.66 -27.83
CA GLY A 190 4.62 -9.80 -28.70
C GLY A 190 6.12 -10.02 -28.56
N MET A 191 6.61 -10.07 -27.31
CA MET A 191 8.00 -10.39 -26.99
C MET A 191 8.40 -11.78 -27.48
N ALA A 192 7.54 -12.79 -27.25
CA ALA A 192 7.79 -14.16 -27.66
C ALA A 192 7.87 -14.31 -29.18
N ASN A 193 6.97 -13.67 -29.94
CA ASN A 193 6.97 -13.76 -31.40
C ASN A 193 8.22 -13.11 -32.01
N ILE A 194 8.58 -11.90 -31.58
CA ILE A 194 9.76 -11.21 -32.10
C ILE A 194 11.05 -11.93 -31.69
N SER A 195 11.10 -12.47 -30.48
CA SER A 195 12.29 -13.23 -30.03
C SER A 195 12.37 -14.60 -30.67
N ALA A 196 11.25 -15.22 -31.05
CA ALA A 196 11.25 -16.44 -31.84
C ALA A 196 11.84 -16.19 -33.24
N GLU A 197 11.46 -15.08 -33.89
CA GLU A 197 12.05 -14.66 -35.18
C GLU A 197 13.56 -14.42 -35.03
N ALA A 198 13.96 -13.62 -34.04
CA ALA A 198 15.35 -13.33 -33.79
C ALA A 198 16.15 -14.59 -33.46
N TYR A 199 15.59 -15.47 -32.62
CA TYR A 199 16.22 -16.74 -32.28
C TYR A 199 16.42 -17.63 -33.50
N ALA A 200 15.41 -17.78 -34.36
CA ALA A 200 15.51 -18.63 -35.54
C ALA A 200 16.57 -18.13 -36.51
N ASP A 201 16.60 -16.81 -36.75
CA ASP A 201 17.60 -16.19 -37.62
C ASP A 201 19.01 -16.36 -37.05
N ILE A 202 19.19 -16.03 -35.77
CA ILE A 202 20.44 -16.17 -35.05
C ILE A 202 20.89 -17.64 -35.07
N TYR A 203 20.04 -18.59 -34.70
CA TYR A 203 20.39 -20.02 -34.72
C TYR A 203 20.78 -20.53 -36.12
N ASN A 204 20.08 -20.09 -37.17
CA ASN A 204 20.36 -20.52 -38.55
C ASN A 204 21.61 -19.85 -39.14
N LYS A 205 21.91 -18.60 -38.75
CA LYS A 205 23.02 -17.80 -39.29
C LYS A 205 24.28 -17.78 -38.42
N LEU A 206 24.23 -18.23 -37.17
CA LEU A 206 25.38 -18.26 -36.25
C LEU A 206 26.46 -19.31 -36.57
N TYR A 207 26.53 -19.77 -37.81
CA TYR A 207 27.77 -20.28 -38.39
C TYR A 207 28.55 -19.08 -38.89
N THR A 208 29.49 -18.56 -38.10
CA THR A 208 30.28 -17.41 -38.54
C THR A 208 31.69 -17.87 -38.79
N THR A 209 32.15 -17.58 -40.01
CA THR A 209 33.49 -17.89 -40.47
C THR A 209 34.40 -16.73 -40.13
N VAL A 210 35.10 -16.83 -39.00
CA VAL A 210 36.34 -16.06 -38.87
C VAL A 210 37.31 -16.68 -39.88
N GLU A 211 37.68 -15.92 -40.90
CA GLU A 211 38.69 -16.34 -41.90
C GLU A 211 38.32 -17.62 -42.69
N GLY A 212 37.03 -17.89 -42.90
CA GLY A 212 36.58 -19.10 -43.63
C GLY A 212 36.45 -20.36 -42.77
N ILE A 213 36.75 -20.30 -41.47
CA ILE A 213 36.58 -21.44 -40.55
C ILE A 213 35.26 -21.27 -39.78
N PRO A 214 34.25 -22.13 -39.99
CA PRO A 214 32.97 -22.02 -39.29
C PRO A 214 33.18 -22.25 -37.79
N GLN A 215 33.01 -21.22 -36.98
CA GLN A 215 33.00 -21.32 -35.52
C GLN A 215 31.57 -21.17 -35.00
N HIS A 216 31.23 -21.99 -34.02
CA HIS A 216 29.96 -21.87 -33.30
C HIS A 216 30.07 -20.77 -32.26
N VAL A 217 29.05 -19.93 -32.14
CA VAL A 217 28.98 -18.91 -31.07
C VAL A 217 28.29 -19.50 -29.84
N TYR A 218 28.94 -19.36 -28.68
CA TYR A 218 28.41 -19.80 -27.39
C TYR A 218 27.48 -18.77 -26.75
N LYS A 219 27.87 -17.50 -26.77
CA LYS A 219 27.13 -16.40 -26.15
C LYS A 219 27.32 -15.13 -26.97
N VAL A 220 26.24 -14.42 -27.26
CA VAL A 220 26.25 -13.03 -27.73
C VAL A 220 25.72 -12.16 -26.59
N VAL A 221 26.38 -11.05 -26.32
CA VAL A 221 25.90 -10.04 -25.37
C VAL A 221 25.98 -8.69 -26.05
N ALA A 222 24.88 -7.95 -26.01
CA ALA A 222 24.83 -6.57 -26.46
C ALA A 222 24.20 -5.70 -25.38
N GLU A 223 24.82 -4.56 -25.13
CA GLU A 223 24.38 -3.59 -24.14
C GLU A 223 24.22 -2.22 -24.78
N GLY A 224 23.31 -1.44 -24.20
CA GLY A 224 23.11 -0.07 -24.62
C GLY A 224 22.40 0.76 -23.56
N GLN A 225 22.44 2.07 -23.78
CA GLN A 225 21.72 3.03 -22.96
C GLN A 225 20.81 3.84 -23.89
N PRO A 226 19.51 3.96 -23.60
CA PRO A 226 18.60 4.79 -24.39
C PRO A 226 19.03 6.26 -24.30
N SER A 227 18.96 6.96 -25.44
CA SER A 227 19.17 8.40 -25.47
C SER A 227 17.82 9.09 -25.28
N CYS A 228 17.60 9.58 -24.07
CA CYS A 228 16.42 10.37 -23.74
C CYS A 228 16.82 11.85 -23.67
N ASP A 229 16.36 12.67 -24.61
CA ASP A 229 16.46 14.13 -24.49
C ASP A 229 15.73 14.56 -23.21
N SER A 230 16.39 15.37 -22.39
CA SER A 230 16.02 15.74 -21.02
C SER A 230 14.52 15.72 -20.70
N SER A 231 14.15 14.87 -19.72
CA SER A 231 12.82 14.71 -19.08
C SER A 231 11.69 14.14 -19.97
N PRO A 232 10.96 13.09 -19.52
CA PRO A 232 9.70 12.67 -20.15
C PRO A 232 8.73 13.86 -20.24
N PRO A 233 7.89 13.95 -21.29
CA PRO A 233 7.45 12.87 -22.18
C PRO A 233 8.18 12.78 -23.54
N SER A 234 9.41 13.28 -23.66
CA SER A 234 10.18 13.21 -24.91
C SER A 234 10.33 11.76 -25.43
N PRO A 235 10.30 11.55 -26.75
CA PRO A 235 10.51 10.23 -27.33
C PRO A 235 11.97 9.84 -27.16
N CYS A 236 12.23 8.94 -26.21
CA CYS A 236 13.53 8.27 -26.14
C CYS A 236 13.72 7.37 -27.34
N VAL A 237 14.89 7.47 -27.98
CA VAL A 237 15.30 6.58 -29.05
C VAL A 237 16.24 5.54 -28.44
N VAL A 238 16.03 4.27 -28.79
CA VAL A 238 17.00 3.21 -28.49
C VAL A 238 18.14 3.38 -29.50
N PRO A 239 19.33 3.87 -29.10
CA PRO A 239 20.44 4.03 -30.02
C PRO A 239 21.02 2.67 -30.36
N ASN A 240 22.02 2.69 -31.23
CA ASN A 240 22.82 1.51 -31.50
C ASN A 240 23.50 0.98 -30.22
N PHE A 241 23.78 -0.32 -30.18
CA PHE A 241 24.47 -0.95 -29.05
C PHE A 241 25.78 -0.23 -28.75
N THR A 242 25.99 0.16 -27.49
CA THR A 242 27.25 0.77 -27.04
C THR A 242 28.33 -0.28 -26.87
N TRP A 243 27.92 -1.53 -26.60
CA TRP A 243 28.82 -2.65 -26.44
C TRP A 243 28.21 -3.90 -27.08
N TYR A 244 29.04 -4.65 -27.80
CA TYR A 244 28.66 -5.88 -28.47
C TYR A 244 29.85 -6.84 -28.46
N ASN A 245 29.67 -7.98 -27.78
CA ASN A 245 30.67 -9.02 -27.72
C ASN A 245 30.01 -10.38 -27.97
N ALA A 246 30.70 -11.23 -28.72
CA ALA A 246 30.40 -12.66 -28.71
C ALA A 246 31.56 -13.50 -28.23
N ILE A 247 31.22 -14.70 -27.77
CA ILE A 247 32.14 -15.69 -27.26
C ILE A 247 32.02 -16.91 -28.17
N GLY A 248 33.12 -17.30 -28.79
CA GLY A 248 33.21 -18.54 -29.56
C GLY A 248 33.06 -19.78 -28.67
N ASN A 249 32.48 -20.84 -29.19
CA ASN A 249 32.20 -22.06 -28.43
C ASN A 249 33.42 -22.99 -28.29
N THR A 250 34.30 -23.01 -29.28
CA THR A 250 35.49 -23.90 -29.29
C THR A 250 36.62 -23.33 -28.46
N ASP A 251 36.96 -22.06 -28.69
CA ASP A 251 38.18 -21.45 -28.16
C ASP A 251 37.89 -20.42 -27.06
N LEU A 252 36.61 -20.15 -26.76
CA LEU A 252 36.16 -19.09 -25.84
C LEU A 252 36.72 -17.69 -26.18
N ASN A 253 37.19 -17.51 -27.42
CA ASN A 253 37.70 -16.23 -27.90
C ASN A 253 36.58 -15.20 -27.93
N ILE A 254 36.91 -13.99 -27.49
CA ILE A 254 36.01 -12.84 -27.57
C ILE A 254 36.10 -12.28 -28.99
N LEU A 255 34.96 -12.25 -29.67
CA LEU A 255 34.78 -11.64 -30.98
C LEU A 255 34.19 -10.24 -30.75
N PRO A 256 35.02 -9.18 -30.75
CA PRO A 256 34.51 -7.83 -30.60
C PRO A 256 33.81 -7.41 -31.89
N ASN A 257 32.67 -6.73 -31.75
CA ASN A 257 31.88 -6.11 -32.84
C ASN A 257 30.89 -7.03 -33.57
N ALA A 258 29.78 -6.44 -34.02
CA ALA A 258 28.71 -7.11 -34.75
C ALA A 258 29.17 -7.69 -36.10
N SER A 259 30.17 -7.08 -36.76
CA SER A 259 30.68 -7.55 -38.05
C SER A 259 31.41 -8.89 -37.98
N SER A 260 31.80 -9.34 -36.78
CA SER A 260 32.43 -10.65 -36.58
C SER A 260 31.43 -11.80 -36.65
N ILE A 261 30.13 -11.48 -36.69
CA ILE A 261 29.05 -12.45 -36.63
C ILE A 261 28.10 -12.23 -37.80
N ALA A 262 27.73 -13.30 -38.51
CA ALA A 262 26.72 -13.27 -39.55
C ALA A 262 25.28 -13.14 -39.01
N ALA A 263 25.10 -13.05 -37.69
CA ALA A 263 23.80 -12.81 -37.07
C ALA A 263 23.36 -11.38 -37.39
N ASP A 264 22.14 -11.23 -37.92
CA ASP A 264 21.61 -9.92 -38.27
C ASP A 264 21.41 -9.07 -37.01
N GLU A 265 22.21 -8.02 -36.87
CA GLU A 265 22.08 -7.01 -35.82
C GLU A 265 20.66 -6.45 -35.76
N GLY A 266 19.96 -6.39 -36.91
CA GLY A 266 18.56 -5.97 -37.02
C GLY A 266 17.60 -6.79 -36.17
N ASN A 267 17.82 -8.11 -36.05
CA ASN A 267 16.98 -8.96 -35.22
C ASN A 267 17.18 -8.71 -33.72
N LEU A 268 18.42 -8.48 -33.29
CA LEU A 268 18.71 -8.09 -31.91
C LEU A 268 18.11 -6.71 -31.60
N TYR A 269 18.16 -5.77 -32.55
CA TYR A 269 17.47 -4.49 -32.42
C TYR A 269 15.96 -4.64 -32.31
N ASN A 270 15.34 -5.57 -33.03
CA ASN A 270 13.91 -5.80 -32.92
C ASN A 270 13.54 -6.29 -31.51
N VAL A 271 14.28 -7.27 -30.96
CA VAL A 271 14.04 -7.76 -29.60
C VAL A 271 14.19 -6.65 -28.57
N ILE A 272 15.24 -5.84 -28.67
CA ILE A 272 15.49 -4.79 -27.68
C ILE A 272 14.50 -3.64 -27.76
N ASN A 273 14.07 -3.24 -28.97
CA ASN A 273 13.03 -2.22 -29.14
C ASN A 273 11.70 -2.68 -28.55
N VAL A 274 11.33 -3.95 -28.74
CA VAL A 274 10.11 -4.51 -28.15
C VAL A 274 10.24 -4.61 -26.64
N PHE A 275 11.37 -5.08 -26.13
CA PHE A 275 11.59 -5.18 -24.70
C PHE A 275 11.54 -3.81 -24.02
N TYR A 276 12.24 -2.84 -24.58
CA TYR A 276 12.25 -1.45 -24.12
C TYR A 276 10.84 -0.85 -24.09
N ALA A 277 10.09 -0.99 -25.19
CA ALA A 277 8.72 -0.48 -25.28
C ALA A 277 7.77 -1.20 -24.32
N ALA A 278 7.97 -2.50 -24.09
CA ALA A 278 7.20 -3.30 -23.14
C ALA A 278 7.44 -2.86 -21.70
N VAL A 279 8.71 -2.69 -21.30
CA VAL A 279 9.08 -2.25 -19.94
C VAL A 279 8.52 -0.86 -19.67
N ARG A 280 8.64 0.08 -20.61
CA ARG A 280 8.03 1.41 -20.47
C ARG A 280 6.52 1.34 -20.33
N LEU A 281 5.87 0.52 -21.14
CA LEU A 281 4.42 0.35 -21.06
C LEU A 281 3.99 -0.26 -19.71
N ASP A 282 4.74 -1.22 -19.17
CA ASP A 282 4.49 -1.82 -17.84
C ASP A 282 4.70 -0.82 -16.69
N LEU A 283 5.60 0.15 -16.87
CA LEU A 283 5.81 1.30 -15.98
C LEU A 283 4.80 2.44 -16.17
N GLY A 284 3.84 2.30 -17.09
CA GLY A 284 2.82 3.32 -17.35
C GLY A 284 3.30 4.48 -18.21
N HIS A 285 4.43 4.34 -18.90
CA HIS A 285 4.88 5.33 -19.90
C HIS A 285 4.13 5.18 -21.22
N TRP A 286 3.13 6.04 -21.37
CA TRP A 286 2.36 6.16 -22.59
C TRP A 286 2.98 7.16 -23.54
N THR A 287 4.00 6.72 -24.28
CA THR A 287 4.56 7.53 -25.36
C THR A 287 3.76 7.30 -26.65
N PRO A 288 3.53 8.35 -27.46
CA PRO A 288 2.98 8.20 -28.80
C PRO A 288 3.83 7.28 -29.67
N ASP A 289 5.12 7.13 -29.36
CA ASP A 289 6.07 6.31 -30.10
C ASP A 289 6.17 4.85 -29.64
N ASN A 290 5.28 4.38 -28.76
CA ASN A 290 5.33 3.01 -28.30
C ASN A 290 4.84 2.02 -29.38
N ILE A 291 5.67 1.05 -29.76
CA ILE A 291 5.35 0.06 -30.80
C ILE A 291 4.14 -0.83 -30.48
N PHE A 292 3.79 -0.96 -29.20
CA PHE A 292 2.64 -1.74 -28.78
C PHE A 292 1.34 -1.02 -29.09
N THR A 293 1.32 0.30 -29.00
CA THR A 293 0.11 1.11 -29.13
C THR A 293 0.01 1.85 -30.46
N ASN A 294 1.13 2.10 -31.15
CA ASN A 294 1.20 2.84 -32.40
C ASN A 294 1.82 2.00 -33.54
N THR A 295 1.01 1.75 -34.57
CA THR A 295 1.41 1.00 -35.79
C THR A 295 2.50 1.69 -36.60
N THR A 296 2.50 3.03 -36.63
CA THR A 296 3.52 3.81 -37.37
C THR A 296 4.87 3.64 -36.71
N SER A 297 4.90 3.65 -35.38
CA SER A 297 6.13 3.42 -34.61
C SER A 297 6.61 1.97 -34.74
N PHE A 298 5.70 0.99 -34.78
CA PHE A 298 6.05 -0.40 -35.10
C PHE A 298 6.76 -0.51 -36.46
N LYS A 299 6.16 0.02 -37.54
CA LYS A 299 6.76 0.01 -38.89
C LYS A 299 8.11 0.72 -38.97
N ARG A 300 8.31 1.77 -38.18
CA ARG A 300 9.53 2.57 -38.18
C ARG A 300 10.66 1.91 -37.38
N LEU A 301 10.34 1.30 -36.25
CA LEU A 301 11.34 0.82 -35.27
C LEU A 301 11.66 -0.66 -35.46
N ILE A 302 10.71 -1.47 -35.91
CA ILE A 302 10.95 -2.88 -36.21
C ILE A 302 11.47 -3.00 -37.63
N ARG A 303 12.70 -3.48 -37.78
CA ARG A 303 13.35 -3.71 -39.07
C ARG A 303 12.73 -4.92 -39.75
N ASP A 304 12.57 -4.82 -41.06
CA ASP A 304 12.25 -5.97 -41.90
C ASP A 304 13.41 -6.96 -41.88
N THR A 305 13.10 -8.19 -41.49
CA THR A 305 14.05 -9.29 -41.47
C THR A 305 13.47 -10.39 -42.35
N ASP A 306 14.32 -11.26 -42.91
CA ASP A 306 13.92 -12.37 -43.80
C ASP A 306 13.07 -13.45 -43.09
N SER A 307 12.42 -13.13 -41.97
CA SER A 307 11.70 -14.07 -41.14
C SER A 307 10.42 -14.59 -41.81
N THR A 308 10.10 -15.84 -41.50
CA THR A 308 8.93 -16.55 -42.04
C THR A 308 7.61 -16.24 -41.32
N ASN A 309 7.62 -15.42 -40.26
CA ASN A 309 6.43 -15.14 -39.44
C ASN A 309 5.67 -13.91 -39.94
N THR A 310 5.24 -13.94 -41.20
CA THR A 310 4.52 -12.84 -41.83
C THR A 310 3.17 -12.56 -41.15
N THR A 311 2.50 -13.59 -40.64
CA THR A 311 1.15 -13.46 -40.07
C THR A 311 1.11 -12.56 -38.83
N PHE A 312 2.06 -12.72 -37.89
CA PHE A 312 2.13 -11.85 -36.72
C PHE A 312 2.45 -10.40 -37.11
N ARG A 313 3.44 -10.23 -38.00
CA ARG A 313 3.84 -8.91 -38.50
C ARG A 313 2.69 -8.20 -39.21
N ASP A 314 1.90 -8.88 -40.03
CA ASP A 314 0.76 -8.30 -40.73
C ASP A 314 -0.31 -7.75 -39.76
N VAL A 315 -0.59 -8.50 -38.69
CA VAL A 315 -1.55 -8.07 -37.66
C VAL A 315 -0.97 -6.92 -36.82
N ALA A 316 0.28 -7.03 -36.38
CA ALA A 316 0.95 -5.98 -35.60
C ALA A 316 1.09 -4.67 -36.40
N THR A 317 1.33 -4.78 -37.70
CA THR A 317 1.46 -3.65 -38.64
C THR A 317 0.12 -2.94 -38.89
N SER A 318 -1.00 -3.67 -38.84
CA SER A 318 -2.34 -3.12 -39.07
C SER A 318 -3.02 -2.60 -37.80
N LYS A 319 -2.79 -3.23 -36.64
CA LYS A 319 -3.50 -2.90 -35.40
C LYS A 319 -2.61 -2.46 -34.23
N GLY A 320 -1.30 -2.72 -34.28
CA GLY A 320 -0.37 -2.54 -33.16
C GLY A 320 -0.28 -3.82 -32.32
N MET A 321 0.90 -4.09 -31.73
CA MET A 321 1.14 -5.35 -31.01
C MET A 321 0.21 -5.55 -29.80
N ALA A 322 -0.16 -4.48 -29.10
CA ALA A 322 -1.08 -4.58 -27.97
C ALA A 322 -2.50 -4.93 -28.38
N TYR A 323 -2.90 -4.74 -29.64
CA TYR A 323 -4.29 -4.94 -30.08
C TYR A 323 -4.50 -6.23 -30.88
N VAL A 324 -3.46 -7.05 -31.02
CA VAL A 324 -3.52 -8.38 -31.64
C VAL A 324 -4.59 -9.26 -30.94
N ASN A 325 -4.89 -8.99 -29.66
CA ASN A 325 -5.84 -9.77 -28.86
C ASN A 325 -7.04 -8.96 -28.31
N SER A 326 -7.51 -7.93 -29.04
CA SER A 326 -8.68 -7.11 -28.64
C SER A 326 -8.59 -6.47 -27.25
N THR A 327 -7.37 -6.18 -26.82
CA THR A 327 -7.05 -5.62 -25.51
C THR A 327 -7.60 -4.19 -25.40
N HIS A 328 -8.25 -3.87 -24.28
CA HIS A 328 -8.70 -2.50 -24.00
C HIS A 328 -7.48 -1.60 -23.76
N PRO A 329 -7.56 -0.29 -24.04
CA PRO A 329 -6.47 0.63 -23.73
C PRO A 329 -6.11 0.51 -22.24
N PRO A 330 -4.86 0.18 -21.90
CA PRO A 330 -4.47 -0.01 -20.51
C PRO A 330 -4.70 1.24 -19.64
N PRO A 331 -4.71 1.09 -18.30
CA PRO A 331 -4.71 2.24 -17.41
C PRO A 331 -3.49 3.13 -17.69
N ARG A 332 -3.71 4.45 -17.75
CA ARG A 332 -2.64 5.45 -18.00
C ARG A 332 -1.64 5.60 -16.86
N ARG A 333 -1.95 5.03 -15.69
CA ARG A 333 -1.13 5.11 -14.48
C ARG A 333 -0.73 3.71 -14.08
N ALA A 334 0.55 3.52 -13.85
CA ALA A 334 1.08 2.29 -13.28
C ALA A 334 1.57 2.59 -11.87
N ALA A 335 1.15 1.77 -10.91
CA ALA A 335 1.65 1.83 -9.55
C ALA A 335 2.24 0.49 -9.17
N ILE A 336 3.09 0.47 -8.15
CA ILE A 336 3.58 -0.77 -7.56
C ILE A 336 2.43 -1.45 -6.84
N GLN A 337 2.14 -2.69 -7.20
CA GLN A 337 1.09 -3.50 -6.60
C GLN A 337 1.62 -4.18 -5.35
N ILE A 338 1.35 -3.57 -4.19
CA ILE A 338 1.73 -4.06 -2.87
C ILE A 338 0.58 -3.92 -1.88
N PRO A 339 0.53 -4.77 -0.84
CA PRO A 339 -0.41 -4.60 0.25
C PRO A 339 0.03 -3.46 1.17
N TYR A 340 -0.79 -2.42 1.28
CA TYR A 340 -0.64 -1.36 2.26
C TYR A 340 -1.38 -1.72 3.55
N THR A 341 -0.77 -1.46 4.70
CA THR A 341 -1.44 -1.53 5.99
C THR A 341 -2.13 -0.19 6.27
N CYS A 342 -3.45 -0.22 6.40
CA CYS A 342 -4.26 0.97 6.62
C CYS A 342 -5.05 0.85 7.90
N ASN A 343 -4.96 1.88 8.73
CA ASN A 343 -5.71 1.95 9.97
C ASN A 343 -7.09 2.54 9.67
N VAL A 344 -8.12 1.71 9.80
CA VAL A 344 -9.51 2.11 9.61
C VAL A 344 -10.28 2.00 10.92
N MET A 345 -11.13 2.98 11.19
CA MET A 345 -12.07 2.89 12.30
C MET A 345 -13.20 1.94 11.92
N ARG A 346 -13.37 0.88 12.70
CA ARG A 346 -14.51 -0.05 12.59
C ARG A 346 -15.31 0.00 13.87
N ARG A 347 -16.64 0.01 13.74
CA ARG A 347 -17.53 -0.09 14.90
C ARG A 347 -17.25 -1.42 15.62
N LYS A 348 -17.13 -1.39 16.94
CA LYS A 348 -16.96 -2.60 17.75
C LYS A 348 -18.13 -3.57 17.54
N PRO A 349 -17.93 -4.89 17.67
CA PRO A 349 -19.02 -5.85 17.76
C PRO A 349 -20.03 -5.42 18.83
N ILE A 350 -21.32 -5.71 18.63
CA ILE A 350 -22.42 -5.18 19.47
C ILE A 350 -22.17 -5.41 20.96
N GLY A 351 -21.69 -6.60 21.36
CA GLY A 351 -21.37 -6.91 22.75
C GLY A 351 -20.30 -5.97 23.33
N SER A 352 -19.12 -5.92 22.72
CA SER A 352 -18.02 -5.06 23.16
C SER A 352 -18.36 -3.57 23.07
N PHE A 353 -19.19 -3.18 22.09
CA PHE A 353 -19.71 -1.82 21.95
C PHE A 353 -20.55 -1.42 23.17
N VAL A 354 -21.56 -2.23 23.52
CA VAL A 354 -22.45 -1.94 24.65
C VAL A 354 -21.67 -1.91 25.97
N VAL A 355 -20.81 -2.90 26.21
CA VAL A 355 -20.00 -2.96 27.44
C VAL A 355 -19.09 -1.74 27.57
N SER A 356 -18.38 -1.38 26.49
CA SER A 356 -17.46 -0.23 26.51
C SER A 356 -18.19 1.10 26.74
N VAL A 357 -19.35 1.30 26.10
CA VAL A 357 -20.13 2.55 26.23
C VAL A 357 -20.74 2.65 27.63
N LEU A 358 -21.29 1.55 28.16
CA LEU A 358 -21.87 1.54 29.50
C LEU A 358 -20.81 1.73 30.59
N SER A 359 -19.66 1.07 30.49
CA SER A 359 -18.58 1.21 31.49
C SER A 359 -18.01 2.63 31.51
N ALA A 360 -17.80 3.23 30.34
CA ALA A 360 -17.33 4.62 30.23
C ALA A 360 -18.38 5.61 30.74
N THR A 361 -19.64 5.44 30.36
CA THR A 361 -20.75 6.30 30.80
C THR A 361 -20.93 6.26 32.30
N LEU A 362 -20.94 5.06 32.89
CA LEU A 362 -21.10 4.89 34.33
C LEU A 362 -19.93 5.51 35.10
N SER A 363 -18.70 5.36 34.59
CA SER A 363 -17.51 5.96 35.22
C SER A 363 -17.55 7.49 35.19
N MET A 364 -17.87 8.10 34.03
CA MET A 364 -18.00 9.56 33.90
C MET A 364 -19.17 10.12 34.72
N PHE A 365 -20.29 9.38 34.75
CA PHE A 365 -21.45 9.74 35.54
C PHE A 365 -21.14 9.72 37.04
N LEU A 366 -20.57 8.62 37.55
CA LEU A 366 -20.19 8.51 38.97
C LEU A 366 -19.15 9.56 39.37
N GLY A 367 -18.17 9.83 38.51
CA GLY A 367 -17.18 10.90 38.73
C GLY A 367 -17.85 12.27 38.85
N THR A 368 -18.70 12.62 37.88
CA THR A 368 -19.44 13.90 37.87
C THR A 368 -20.39 14.03 39.06
N TRP A 369 -21.12 12.95 39.35
CA TRP A 369 -22.03 12.87 40.48
C TRP A 369 -21.31 13.05 41.82
N GLY A 370 -20.16 12.40 41.99
CA GLY A 370 -19.32 12.53 43.18
C GLY A 370 -18.84 13.96 43.41
N VAL A 371 -18.41 14.66 42.35
CA VAL A 371 -18.05 16.09 42.43
C VAL A 371 -19.25 16.93 42.85
N ILE A 372 -20.42 16.72 42.26
CA ILE A 372 -21.64 17.47 42.60
C ILE A 372 -22.06 17.24 44.05
N VAL A 373 -22.08 15.99 44.52
CA VAL A 373 -22.42 15.67 45.91
C VAL A 373 -21.41 16.30 46.87
N THR A 374 -20.13 16.32 46.51
CA THR A 374 -19.07 16.97 47.31
C THR A 374 -19.28 18.48 47.39
N VAL A 375 -19.57 19.14 46.26
CA VAL A 375 -19.86 20.58 46.21
C VAL A 375 -21.12 20.93 46.99
N LEU A 376 -22.21 20.16 46.81
CA LEU A 376 -23.45 20.34 47.57
C LEU A 376 -23.22 20.16 49.07
N SER A 377 -22.44 19.16 49.47
CA SER A 377 -22.06 18.94 50.88
C SER A 377 -21.28 20.13 51.43
N PHE A 378 -20.37 20.69 50.65
CA PHE A 378 -19.62 21.89 51.03
C PHE A 378 -20.52 23.12 51.19
N ILE A 379 -21.46 23.34 50.26
CA ILE A 379 -22.43 24.45 50.31
C ILE A 379 -23.35 24.31 51.53
N VAL A 380 -23.89 23.10 51.77
CA VAL A 380 -24.77 22.84 52.92
C VAL A 380 -24.05 23.07 54.24
N ARG A 381 -22.79 22.61 54.36
CA ARG A 381 -21.95 22.87 55.54
C ARG A 381 -21.72 24.36 55.80
N LYS A 382 -21.71 25.19 54.75
CA LYS A 382 -21.46 26.64 54.87
C LYS A 382 -22.70 27.42 55.33
N ASN A 383 -23.91 26.87 55.21
CA ASN A 383 -25.13 27.55 55.61
C ASN A 383 -25.28 27.55 57.16
N PRO A 384 -25.27 28.72 57.83
CA PRO A 384 -25.45 28.81 59.27
C PRO A 384 -26.85 28.30 59.66
N GLY A 385 -26.91 27.19 60.39
CA GLY A 385 -28.15 26.51 60.78
C GLY A 385 -28.26 25.03 60.35
N ALA A 386 -27.30 24.52 59.56
CA ALA A 386 -27.30 23.11 59.15
C ALA A 386 -26.81 22.14 60.26
N ASN A 387 -26.02 22.62 61.22
CA ASN A 387 -25.41 21.80 62.29
C ASN A 387 -26.03 21.98 63.68
N THR A 388 -27.16 22.67 63.81
CA THR A 388 -27.90 22.68 65.07
C THR A 388 -28.54 21.31 65.26
N CYS A 389 -27.95 20.52 66.16
CA CYS A 389 -28.66 19.39 66.75
C CYS A 389 -29.89 19.98 67.44
N ASP A 390 -31.07 19.66 66.93
CA ASP A 390 -32.32 19.95 67.62
C ASP A 390 -32.36 19.05 68.86
N SER A 391 -31.75 19.51 69.93
CA SER A 391 -31.48 18.73 71.14
C SER A 391 -32.71 18.55 72.03
N ASP A 392 -33.92 18.89 71.59
CA ASP A 392 -34.95 19.29 72.56
C ASP A 392 -36.37 18.71 72.41
N THR A 393 -36.60 17.51 71.84
CA THR A 393 -38.00 16.98 71.85
C THR A 393 -38.22 15.47 72.07
N ARG A 394 -37.19 14.62 72.23
CA ARG A 394 -37.44 13.17 72.42
C ARG A 394 -37.53 12.66 73.85
N ASN A 395 -37.16 13.44 74.86
CA ASN A 395 -37.27 12.97 76.26
C ASN A 395 -38.65 13.18 76.90
N GLU A 396 -39.61 13.87 76.27
CA GLU A 396 -40.94 14.09 76.90
C GLU A 396 -42.01 13.05 76.59
N ARG A 397 -41.89 12.22 75.53
CA ARG A 397 -42.92 11.21 75.24
C ARG A 397 -42.68 9.86 75.91
N SER A 398 -41.43 9.48 76.17
CA SER A 398 -41.15 8.19 76.84
C SER A 398 -41.63 8.16 78.31
N TRP A 399 -41.64 9.31 79.00
CA TRP A 399 -42.11 9.37 80.40
C TRP A 399 -43.64 9.36 80.55
N LYS A 400 -44.40 9.77 79.52
CA LYS A 400 -45.87 9.81 79.59
C LYS A 400 -46.54 8.45 79.34
N ASP A 401 -45.90 7.56 78.58
CA ASP A 401 -46.44 6.22 78.34
C ASP A 401 -46.16 5.27 79.51
N GLU A 402 -45.09 5.48 80.28
CA GLU A 402 -44.78 4.71 81.49
C GLU A 402 -45.69 5.06 82.68
N GLN A 403 -46.23 6.29 82.75
CA GLN A 403 -47.23 6.65 83.77
C GLN A 403 -48.65 6.14 83.47
N ARG A 404 -48.97 5.74 82.23
CA ARG A 404 -50.30 5.19 81.89
C ARG A 404 -50.47 3.72 82.24
N MET A 405 -49.40 2.95 82.45
CA MET A 405 -49.52 1.53 82.83
C MET A 405 -49.72 1.31 84.33
N ASN A 406 -49.44 2.31 85.18
CA ASN A 406 -49.53 2.17 86.65
C ASN A 406 -50.85 2.66 87.28
N SER A 407 -51.86 3.04 86.49
CA SER A 407 -53.13 3.57 87.01
C SER A 407 -54.34 2.65 86.83
N LEU A 408 -54.16 1.36 86.52
CA LEU A 408 -55.24 0.38 86.52
C LEU A 408 -55.48 -0.16 87.95
N PRO A 409 -56.64 0.12 88.57
CA PRO A 409 -56.96 -0.39 89.90
C PRO A 409 -57.20 -1.91 89.88
N LEU A 410 -56.53 -2.58 90.81
CA LEU A 410 -56.87 -3.91 91.32
C LEU A 410 -58.34 -3.94 91.74
N MET A 411 -59.20 -4.54 90.92
CA MET A 411 -60.55 -4.92 91.33
C MET A 411 -60.47 -6.32 91.96
N SER A 412 -60.60 -6.32 93.28
CA SER A 412 -60.61 -7.48 94.16
C SER A 412 -61.90 -8.30 94.02
N TYR A 413 -61.72 -9.61 93.85
CA TYR A 413 -62.52 -10.76 94.30
C TYR A 413 -64.02 -10.57 94.66
N MET A 414 -64.87 -11.38 94.02
CA MET A 414 -65.67 -12.41 94.70
C MET A 414 -66.09 -13.51 93.73
#